data_AF-A0A3D3STH2-F1
#
_entry.id   AF-A0A3D3STH2-F1
#
_cell.length_a   1.000
_cell.length_b   1.000
_cell.length_c   1.000
_cell.angle_alpha   90.00
_cell.angle_beta   90.00
_cell.angle_gamma   90.00
#
_symmetry.space_group_name_H-M   'P 1'
#
loop_
_entity.id
_entity.type
_entity.pdbx_description
1 polymer ?
#
loop_
_entity_poly.entity_id
_entity_poly.type
_entity_poly.pdbx_seq_one_letter_code
_entity_poly.pdbx_strand_id
1 'polypeptide(L)'
;MANFFPLLQALKWLMADPSRELLPVPEPPSSWRASRTAARLNLPVLAASSYGPEIASLIRKAKYGPQWSAAQRLTRLAGRLPAPLWLDRPCCLVPVPADPSRLVLRGFHLPGLVCQVLARRWGLGYDLSRLVKRRSSPTLASLGRQQRLSDLRGLICHASFHEPGAATSRADEPVVLVDDVLTTGATASACIEALHSGGDRVLGLVVLARSG
;
A
#
# COMPACT_ATOMS: atom_id res chain seq x y z
N MET A 1 -1.54 4.78 -32.61
CA MET A 1 -2.27 3.58 -32.17
C MET A 1 -1.85 3.27 -30.73
N ALA A 2 -2.74 3.44 -29.75
CA ALA A 2 -2.44 3.14 -28.35
C ALA A 2 -2.18 1.64 -28.18
N ASN A 3 -1.05 1.28 -27.56
CA ASN A 3 -0.64 -0.10 -27.39
C ASN A 3 -1.56 -0.78 -26.36
N PHE A 4 -2.58 -1.54 -26.80
CA PHE A 4 -3.56 -2.23 -25.96
C PHE A 4 -3.01 -3.46 -25.21
N PHE A 5 -1.75 -3.83 -25.47
CA PHE A 5 -1.07 -4.98 -24.89
C PHE A 5 -0.97 -4.98 -23.35
N PRO A 6 -0.69 -3.85 -22.66
CA PRO A 6 -0.60 -3.83 -21.20
C PRO A 6 -1.95 -4.05 -20.50
N LEU A 7 -3.05 -3.56 -21.09
CA LEU A 7 -4.40 -3.68 -20.53
C LEU A 7 -4.91 -5.13 -20.60
N LEU A 8 -4.70 -5.79 -21.73
CA LEU A 8 -5.05 -7.20 -21.91
C LEU A 8 -4.23 -8.12 -20.99
N GLN A 9 -2.96 -7.80 -20.71
CA GLN A 9 -2.16 -8.53 -19.73
C GLN A 9 -2.61 -8.29 -18.29
N ALA A 10 -3.00 -7.05 -17.95
CA ALA A 10 -3.58 -6.73 -16.65
C ALA A 10 -4.87 -7.53 -16.39
N LEU A 11 -5.76 -7.58 -17.40
CA LEU A 11 -7.02 -8.32 -17.34
C LEU A 11 -6.78 -9.84 -17.27
N LYS A 12 -5.90 -10.40 -18.12
CA LYS A 12 -5.56 -11.83 -18.08
C LYS A 12 -4.94 -12.23 -16.74
N TRP A 13 -4.13 -11.38 -16.13
CA TRP A 13 -3.54 -11.66 -14.82
C TRP A 13 -4.52 -11.51 -13.66
N LEU A 14 -5.40 -10.49 -13.67
CA LEU A 14 -6.52 -10.37 -12.73
C LEU A 14 -7.40 -11.64 -12.72
N MET A 15 -7.55 -12.27 -13.89
CA MET A 15 -8.31 -13.50 -14.07
C MET A 15 -7.50 -14.79 -13.81
N ALA A 16 -6.18 -14.74 -13.78
CA ALA A 16 -5.34 -15.92 -13.55
C ALA A 16 -5.04 -16.10 -12.06
N ASP A 17 -5.30 -17.29 -11.52
CA ASP A 17 -5.02 -17.65 -10.12
C ASP A 17 -3.50 -17.73 -9.85
N PRO A 18 -2.88 -16.74 -9.18
CA PRO A 18 -1.44 -16.70 -8.98
C PRO A 18 -0.96 -17.62 -7.86
N SER A 19 -1.87 -18.34 -7.20
CA SER A 19 -1.60 -19.11 -5.98
C SER A 19 -1.11 -20.55 -6.22
N ARG A 20 -1.12 -21.02 -7.49
CA ARG A 20 -0.92 -22.45 -7.82
C ARG A 20 0.50 -22.99 -7.82
N GLU A 21 1.55 -22.16 -7.70
CA GLU A 21 2.94 -22.65 -7.61
C GLU A 21 3.55 -22.30 -6.25
N LEU A 22 3.31 -23.18 -5.27
CA LEU A 22 3.84 -23.09 -3.91
C LEU A 22 5.11 -23.94 -3.77
N LEU A 23 6.28 -23.30 -3.85
CA LEU A 23 7.53 -23.83 -3.29
C LEU A 23 7.55 -23.63 -1.76
N PRO A 24 8.30 -24.45 -0.99
CA PRO A 24 8.24 -24.50 0.46
C PRO A 24 8.50 -23.14 1.13
N VAL A 25 7.85 -22.97 2.27
CA VAL A 25 7.83 -21.77 3.11
C VAL A 25 9.19 -21.57 3.78
N PRO A 26 9.94 -20.48 3.49
CA PRO A 26 11.00 -20.05 4.39
C PRO A 26 10.35 -19.46 5.65
N GLU A 27 10.90 -19.83 6.83
CA GLU A 27 10.56 -19.24 8.12
C GLU A 27 10.54 -17.70 8.03
N PRO A 28 9.52 -17.02 8.60
CA PRO A 28 9.47 -15.57 8.58
C PRO A 28 10.70 -14.98 9.29
N PRO A 29 11.41 -14.03 8.66
CA PRO A 29 12.60 -13.45 9.28
C PRO A 29 12.23 -12.72 10.57
N SER A 30 13.13 -12.76 11.55
CA SER A 30 13.08 -12.07 12.87
C SER A 30 12.87 -10.54 12.80
N SER A 31 12.78 -9.97 11.59
CA SER A 31 12.51 -8.56 11.29
C SER A 31 11.09 -8.10 11.65
N TRP A 32 10.27 -8.98 12.21
CA TRP A 32 8.94 -8.68 12.76
C TRP A 32 8.97 -7.81 14.03
N ARG A 33 10.15 -7.58 14.65
CA ARG A 33 10.27 -6.76 15.86
C ARG A 33 11.22 -5.56 15.67
N ALA A 34 10.67 -4.37 15.94
CA ALA A 34 11.33 -3.10 16.27
C ALA A 34 12.35 -2.52 15.27
N SER A 35 11.88 -1.82 14.24
CA SER A 35 12.67 -0.72 13.66
C SER A 35 12.22 0.63 14.21
N ARG A 36 13.15 1.60 14.23
CA ARG A 36 12.84 2.98 14.61
C ARG A 36 11.73 3.57 13.76
N THR A 37 11.65 3.20 12.47
CA THR A 37 10.57 3.65 11.60
C THR A 37 9.22 3.06 11.99
N ALA A 38 9.14 1.77 12.30
CA ALA A 38 7.89 1.14 12.75
C ALA A 38 7.43 1.72 14.10
N ALA A 39 8.38 1.96 15.02
CA ALA A 39 8.09 2.56 16.32
C ALA A 39 7.45 3.95 16.22
N ARG A 40 7.82 4.76 15.20
CA ARG A 40 7.24 6.09 14.98
C ARG A 40 5.79 6.09 14.56
N LEU A 41 5.30 5.00 13.94
CA LEU A 41 3.90 4.90 13.53
C LEU A 41 2.97 4.55 14.68
N ASN A 42 3.52 4.11 15.83
CA ASN A 42 2.77 3.59 16.97
C ASN A 42 1.74 2.51 16.59
N LEU A 43 2.04 1.73 15.56
CA LEU A 43 1.20 0.67 15.00
C LEU A 43 2.08 -0.52 14.59
N PRO A 44 1.55 -1.75 14.62
CA PRO A 44 2.29 -2.90 14.14
C PRO A 44 2.54 -2.81 12.64
N VAL A 45 3.72 -3.25 12.22
CA VAL A 45 4.13 -3.28 10.81
C VAL A 45 4.51 -4.70 10.42
N LEU A 46 3.85 -5.24 9.39
CA LEU A 46 4.22 -6.50 8.75
C LEU A 46 4.93 -6.21 7.43
N ALA A 47 6.15 -6.75 7.25
CA ALA A 47 6.93 -6.57 6.04
C ALA A 47 7.19 -7.92 5.36
N ALA A 48 6.99 -8.00 4.05
CA ALA A 48 7.31 -9.21 3.28
C ALA A 48 8.82 -9.43 3.13
N SER A 49 9.62 -8.37 3.24
CA SER A 49 11.08 -8.42 3.17
C SER A 49 11.74 -7.22 3.84
N SER A 50 13.03 -7.35 4.16
CA SER A 50 13.91 -6.20 4.40
C SER A 50 14.17 -5.44 3.09
N TYR A 51 14.35 -4.12 3.18
CA TYR A 51 14.66 -3.26 2.02
C TYR A 51 16.15 -3.35 1.65
N GLY A 52 16.51 -4.40 0.91
CA GLY A 52 17.85 -4.61 0.35
C GLY A 52 17.96 -4.24 -1.15
N PRO A 53 19.16 -4.34 -1.74
CA PRO A 53 19.41 -3.92 -3.13
C PRO A 53 18.51 -4.59 -4.18
N GLU A 54 18.24 -5.88 -4.04
CA GLU A 54 17.41 -6.65 -4.97
C GLU A 54 15.95 -6.19 -4.95
N ILE A 55 15.37 -6.11 -3.75
CA ILE A 55 14.00 -5.67 -3.52
C ILE A 55 13.85 -4.20 -3.95
N ALA A 56 14.82 -3.35 -3.63
CA ALA A 56 14.85 -1.97 -4.08
C ALA A 56 14.89 -1.87 -5.61
N SER A 57 15.67 -2.72 -6.29
CA SER A 57 15.71 -2.78 -7.75
C SER A 57 14.36 -3.17 -8.36
N LEU A 58 13.71 -4.21 -7.81
CA LEU A 58 12.38 -4.65 -8.26
C LEU A 58 11.31 -3.57 -8.05
N ILE A 59 11.29 -2.92 -6.87
CA ILE A 59 10.35 -1.84 -6.58
C ILE A 59 10.60 -0.65 -7.50
N ARG A 60 11.86 -0.27 -7.75
CA ARG A 60 12.17 0.83 -8.69
C ARG A 60 11.67 0.49 -10.09
N LYS A 61 11.93 -0.72 -10.57
CA LYS A 61 11.44 -1.22 -11.86
C LYS A 61 9.91 -1.15 -11.97
N ALA A 62 9.20 -1.51 -10.90
CA ALA A 62 7.74 -1.43 -10.86
C ALA A 62 7.21 0.01 -10.68
N LYS A 63 7.93 0.89 -9.97
CA LYS A 63 7.48 2.27 -9.69
C LYS A 63 7.70 3.22 -10.86
N TYR A 64 8.80 3.05 -11.60
CA TYR A 64 9.27 4.02 -12.58
C TYR A 64 9.21 3.50 -14.03
N GLY A 65 8.68 2.30 -14.27
CA GLY A 65 8.41 1.79 -15.60
C GLY A 65 7.20 0.84 -15.62
N PRO A 66 6.64 0.53 -16.81
CA PRO A 66 5.52 -0.41 -16.97
C PRO A 66 5.97 -1.88 -16.85
N GLN A 67 6.80 -2.21 -15.86
CA GLN A 67 7.35 -3.56 -15.68
C GLN A 67 6.40 -4.45 -14.89
N TRP A 68 5.38 -4.97 -15.56
CA TRP A 68 4.41 -5.90 -14.99
C TRP A 68 5.05 -7.15 -14.37
N SER A 69 6.12 -7.68 -14.96
CA SER A 69 6.84 -8.83 -14.41
C SER A 69 7.45 -8.53 -13.03
N ALA A 70 7.94 -7.30 -12.81
CA ALA A 70 8.42 -6.86 -11.50
C ALA A 70 7.25 -6.73 -10.50
N ALA A 71 6.14 -6.14 -10.93
CA ALA A 71 4.93 -6.04 -10.11
C ALA A 71 4.41 -7.43 -9.70
N GLN A 72 4.36 -8.39 -10.62
CA GLN A 72 3.95 -9.78 -10.36
C GLN A 72 4.87 -10.48 -9.36
N ARG A 73 6.19 -10.32 -9.47
CA ARG A 73 7.12 -10.90 -8.49
C ARG A 73 6.89 -10.33 -7.10
N LEU A 74 6.67 -9.02 -7.00
CA LEU A 74 6.39 -8.35 -5.73
C LEU A 74 5.03 -8.75 -5.14
N THR A 75 3.97 -8.85 -5.95
CA THR A 75 2.66 -9.28 -5.46
C THR A 75 2.66 -10.75 -5.04
N ARG A 76 3.39 -11.63 -5.73
CA ARG A 76 3.62 -13.02 -5.27
C ARG A 76 4.36 -13.06 -3.94
N LEU A 77 5.35 -12.19 -3.75
CA LEU A 77 6.06 -12.07 -2.48
C LEU A 77 5.11 -11.65 -1.35
N ALA A 78 4.29 -10.61 -1.54
CA ALA A 78 3.26 -10.24 -0.57
C ALA A 78 2.26 -11.37 -0.31
N GLY A 79 1.84 -12.07 -1.35
CA GLY A 79 0.92 -13.21 -1.27
C GLY A 79 1.45 -14.42 -0.49
N ARG A 80 2.67 -14.36 0.05
CA ARG A 80 3.20 -15.36 1.00
C ARG A 80 3.00 -14.96 2.45
N LEU A 81 2.66 -13.69 2.73
CA LEU A 81 2.48 -13.21 4.10
C LEU A 81 1.31 -13.92 4.79
N PRO A 82 1.51 -14.52 5.97
CA PRO A 82 0.40 -14.98 6.79
C PRO A 82 -0.42 -13.78 7.27
N ALA A 83 -1.69 -14.02 7.63
CA ALA A 83 -2.45 -13.02 8.35
C ALA A 83 -1.76 -12.75 9.69
N PRO A 84 -1.48 -11.48 10.06
CA PRO A 84 -0.79 -11.20 11.30
C PRO A 84 -1.67 -11.44 12.52
N LEU A 85 -1.07 -11.75 13.67
CA LEU A 85 -1.80 -12.04 14.91
C LEU A 85 -2.57 -10.83 15.48
N TRP A 86 -2.14 -9.62 15.15
CA TRP A 86 -2.81 -8.37 15.53
C TRP A 86 -3.99 -8.01 14.62
N LEU A 87 -4.25 -8.82 13.59
CA LEU A 87 -5.37 -8.64 12.68
C LEU A 87 -6.67 -9.04 13.40
N ASP A 88 -7.44 -8.04 13.79
CA ASP A 88 -8.79 -8.23 14.31
C ASP A 88 -9.81 -8.25 13.15
N ARG A 89 -10.83 -9.11 13.22
CA ARG A 89 -11.84 -9.25 12.15
C ARG A 89 -13.22 -8.82 12.68
N PRO A 90 -14.07 -8.18 11.85
CA PRO A 90 -13.85 -7.82 10.44
C PRO A 90 -12.87 -6.63 10.28
N CYS A 91 -12.15 -6.58 9.15
CA CYS A 91 -11.28 -5.45 8.79
C CYS A 91 -11.09 -5.34 7.26
N CYS A 92 -10.80 -4.13 6.78
CA CYS A 92 -10.63 -3.83 5.36
C CYS A 92 -9.18 -3.43 5.00
N LEU A 93 -8.66 -3.94 3.88
CA LEU A 93 -7.36 -3.52 3.35
C LEU A 93 -7.47 -2.24 2.52
N VAL A 94 -6.67 -1.23 2.85
CA VAL A 94 -6.64 0.06 2.15
C VAL A 94 -5.24 0.32 1.61
N PRO A 95 -5.04 0.49 0.30
CA PRO A 95 -3.73 0.82 -0.24
C PRO A 95 -3.40 2.30 -0.01
N VAL A 96 -2.12 2.64 0.13
CA VAL A 96 -1.69 4.04 0.00
C VAL A 96 -2.07 4.57 -1.39
N PRO A 97 -2.54 5.82 -1.50
CA PRO A 97 -3.00 6.35 -2.75
C PRO A 97 -1.83 6.57 -3.71
N ALA A 98 -2.02 6.18 -4.96
CA ALA A 98 -1.02 6.43 -5.99
C ALA A 98 -1.09 7.88 -6.49
N ASP A 99 0.02 8.34 -7.05
CA ASP A 99 0.03 9.55 -7.85
C ASP A 99 -0.63 9.26 -9.22
N PRO A 100 -1.73 9.96 -9.58
CA PRO A 100 -2.45 9.71 -10.83
C PRO A 100 -1.56 9.80 -12.07
N SER A 101 -0.59 10.74 -12.09
CA SER A 101 0.34 10.90 -13.21
C SER A 101 1.22 9.66 -13.40
N ARG A 102 1.61 9.02 -12.29
CA ARG A 102 2.45 7.81 -12.29
C ARG A 102 1.64 6.57 -12.65
N LEU A 103 0.35 6.52 -12.31
CA LEU A 103 -0.53 5.42 -12.72
C LEU A 103 -0.67 5.35 -14.24
N VAL A 104 -0.87 6.49 -14.90
CA VAL A 104 -0.97 6.57 -16.37
C VAL A 104 0.30 6.03 -17.04
N LEU A 105 1.48 6.34 -16.49
CA LEU A 105 2.76 5.92 -17.06
C LEU A 105 3.06 4.43 -16.88
N ARG A 106 2.72 3.85 -15.71
CA ARG A 106 3.09 2.46 -15.39
C ARG A 106 1.97 1.44 -15.62
N GLY A 107 0.72 1.89 -15.72
CA GLY A 107 -0.45 1.04 -16.01
C GLY A 107 -0.98 0.22 -14.82
N PHE A 108 -0.42 0.36 -13.62
CA PHE A 108 -0.87 -0.36 -12.43
C PHE A 108 -0.63 0.40 -11.11
N HIS A 109 -1.35 -0.01 -10.06
CA HIS A 109 -1.21 0.47 -8.68
C HIS A 109 -0.66 -0.65 -7.80
N LEU A 110 0.66 -0.70 -7.61
CA LEU A 110 1.31 -1.82 -6.90
C LEU A 110 0.74 -2.08 -5.49
N PRO A 111 0.58 -1.09 -4.59
CA PRO A 111 -0.14 -1.28 -3.33
C PRO A 111 -1.56 -1.85 -3.49
N GLY A 112 -2.33 -1.37 -4.48
CA GLY A 112 -3.66 -1.91 -4.77
C GLY A 112 -3.64 -3.37 -5.23
N LEU A 113 -2.67 -3.76 -6.07
CA LEU A 113 -2.46 -5.15 -6.45
C LEU A 113 -2.09 -6.03 -5.24
N VAL A 114 -1.31 -5.49 -4.30
CA VAL A 114 -0.97 -6.18 -3.05
C VAL A 114 -2.22 -6.37 -2.18
N CYS A 115 -3.07 -5.35 -2.04
CA CYS A 115 -4.36 -5.47 -1.34
C CYS A 115 -5.20 -6.61 -1.90
N GLN A 116 -5.34 -6.73 -3.22
CA GLN A 116 -6.14 -7.78 -3.85
C GLN A 116 -5.63 -9.19 -3.51
N VAL A 117 -4.32 -9.39 -3.58
CA VAL A 117 -3.70 -10.69 -3.26
C VAL A 117 -3.86 -11.03 -1.78
N LEU A 118 -3.64 -10.06 -0.89
CA LEU A 118 -3.78 -10.26 0.56
C LEU A 118 -5.23 -10.44 0.98
N ALA A 119 -6.17 -9.69 0.41
CA ALA A 119 -7.60 -9.82 0.66
C ALA A 119 -8.08 -11.26 0.39
N ARG A 120 -7.70 -11.81 -0.77
CA ARG A 120 -8.01 -13.20 -1.12
C ARG A 120 -7.37 -14.18 -0.12
N ARG A 121 -6.10 -13.99 0.23
CA ARG A 121 -5.35 -14.89 1.13
C ARG A 121 -5.86 -14.85 2.57
N TRP A 122 -6.26 -13.66 3.05
CA TRP A 122 -6.67 -13.43 4.43
C TRP A 122 -8.19 -13.51 4.61
N GLY A 123 -8.96 -13.63 3.53
CA GLY A 123 -10.42 -13.66 3.56
C GLY A 123 -11.02 -12.32 3.99
N LEU A 124 -10.48 -11.22 3.49
CA LEU A 124 -10.89 -9.85 3.83
C LEU A 124 -11.43 -9.09 2.62
N GLY A 125 -12.13 -7.99 2.88
CA GLY A 125 -12.40 -6.95 1.88
C GLY A 125 -11.20 -6.04 1.63
N TYR A 126 -11.28 -5.26 0.55
CA TYR A 126 -10.36 -4.15 0.30
C TYR A 126 -11.09 -2.96 -0.33
N ASP A 127 -10.62 -1.75 -0.07
CA ASP A 127 -11.16 -0.51 -0.62
C ASP A 127 -10.03 0.33 -1.26
N LEU A 128 -9.98 0.35 -2.59
CA LEU A 128 -8.98 1.11 -3.36
C LEU A 128 -9.29 2.61 -3.42
N SER A 129 -10.49 3.01 -2.98
CA SER A 129 -10.99 4.37 -3.08
C SER A 129 -10.95 5.15 -1.76
N ARG A 130 -10.77 4.47 -0.62
CA ARG A 130 -10.85 5.09 0.72
C ARG A 130 -9.85 6.23 0.95
N LEU A 131 -8.68 6.17 0.32
CA LEU A 131 -7.71 7.26 0.30
C LEU A 131 -7.52 7.82 -1.11
N VAL A 132 -7.48 9.14 -1.21
CA VAL A 132 -7.20 9.87 -2.45
C VAL A 132 -6.01 10.79 -2.27
N LYS A 133 -5.21 10.93 -3.32
CA LYS A 133 -4.11 11.91 -3.37
C LYS A 133 -4.49 13.07 -4.28
N ARG A 134 -4.64 14.27 -3.70
CA ARG A 134 -4.80 15.53 -4.45
C ARG A 134 -3.55 15.78 -5.29
N ARG A 135 -3.73 16.38 -6.47
CA ARG A 135 -2.59 16.77 -7.33
C ARG A 135 -1.76 17.84 -6.61
N SER A 136 -0.44 17.68 -6.61
CA SER A 136 0.48 18.74 -6.19
C SER A 136 0.31 19.93 -7.13
N SER A 137 -0.04 21.10 -6.59
CA SER A 137 0.01 22.35 -7.34
C SER A 137 1.47 22.63 -7.76
N PRO A 138 1.74 23.18 -8.95
CA PRO A 138 3.09 23.52 -9.42
C PRO A 138 3.89 24.38 -8.41
N THR A 139 3.19 25.18 -7.59
CA THR A 139 3.74 26.01 -6.52
C THR A 139 4.45 25.25 -5.39
N LEU A 140 4.22 23.94 -5.24
CA LEU A 140 4.84 23.10 -4.20
C LEU A 140 6.12 22.38 -4.67
N ALA A 141 6.43 22.43 -5.97
CA ALA A 141 7.61 21.75 -6.53
C ALA A 141 8.95 22.41 -6.14
N SER A 142 8.92 23.65 -5.67
CA SER A 142 10.10 24.47 -5.32
C SER A 142 10.54 24.35 -3.86
N LEU A 143 9.87 23.55 -3.02
CA LEU A 143 10.07 23.59 -1.56
C LEU A 143 10.92 22.43 -1.03
N GLY A 144 11.75 22.74 -0.03
CA GLY A 144 12.76 21.86 0.55
C GLY A 144 12.22 20.66 1.34
N ARG A 145 13.13 19.86 1.92
CA ARG A 145 12.83 18.58 2.59
C ARG A 145 11.80 18.69 3.72
N GLN A 146 11.77 19.79 4.47
CA GLN A 146 10.79 20.02 5.55
C GLN A 146 9.39 20.35 5.00
N GLN A 147 9.30 21.09 3.89
CA GLN A 147 8.01 21.36 3.26
C GLN A 147 7.40 20.13 2.62
N ARG A 148 8.20 19.21 2.05
CA ARG A 148 7.66 17.93 1.55
C ARG A 148 6.89 17.13 2.61
N LEU A 149 7.25 17.27 3.90
CA LEU A 149 6.55 16.61 5.01
C LEU A 149 5.21 17.28 5.33
N SER A 150 5.14 18.62 5.33
CA SER A 150 3.87 19.36 5.51
C SER A 150 2.96 19.24 4.28
N ASP A 151 3.55 19.22 3.09
CA ASP A 151 2.81 19.19 1.82
C ASP A 151 2.19 17.81 1.59
N LEU A 152 2.86 16.73 1.97
CA LEU A 152 2.27 15.39 1.89
C LEU A 152 1.02 15.22 2.77
N ARG A 153 0.99 15.85 3.96
CA ARG A 153 -0.16 15.81 4.88
C ARG A 153 -1.40 16.51 4.30
N GLY A 154 -1.22 17.58 3.51
CA GLY A 154 -2.32 18.27 2.82
C GLY A 154 -2.76 17.65 1.49
N LEU A 155 -1.99 16.69 0.96
CA LEU A 155 -2.24 16.07 -0.34
C LEU A 155 -2.95 14.73 -0.24
N ILE A 156 -2.97 14.05 0.91
CA ILE A 156 -3.69 12.80 1.10
C ILE A 156 -4.97 13.09 1.89
N CYS A 157 -6.11 12.66 1.36
CA CYS A 157 -7.40 12.85 1.99
C CYS A 157 -8.15 11.53 2.05
N HIS A 158 -8.98 11.38 3.08
CA HIS A 158 -10.03 10.37 3.08
C HIS A 158 -11.05 10.73 1.99
N ALA A 159 -11.52 9.73 1.23
CA ALA A 159 -12.38 9.99 0.07
C ALA A 159 -13.81 10.36 0.46
N SER A 160 -14.26 9.92 1.63
CA SER A 160 -15.50 10.43 2.19
C SER A 160 -15.23 11.74 2.91
N PHE A 161 -15.81 12.83 2.40
CA PHE A 161 -16.10 14.01 3.20
C PHE A 161 -17.31 13.66 4.08
N HIS A 162 -17.05 13.05 5.23
CA HIS A 162 -18.09 12.94 6.25
C HIS A 162 -18.04 14.19 7.11
N GLU A 163 -19.18 14.85 7.27
CA GLU A 163 -19.37 15.80 8.36
C GLU A 163 -18.98 15.09 9.68
N PRO A 164 -18.22 15.73 10.57
CA PRO A 164 -17.93 15.17 11.88
C PRO A 164 -19.24 14.76 12.57
N GLY A 165 -19.45 13.45 12.80
CA GLY A 165 -20.67 12.92 13.44
C GLY A 165 -21.66 12.24 12.50
N ALA A 166 -21.45 12.22 11.18
CA ALA A 166 -22.27 11.42 10.27
C ALA A 166 -21.88 9.93 10.35
N ALA A 167 -22.66 9.14 11.08
CA ALA A 167 -22.49 7.69 11.12
C ALA A 167 -22.71 7.10 9.71
N THR A 168 -21.71 6.40 9.18
CA THR A 168 -21.88 5.56 8.00
C THR A 168 -21.64 4.11 8.35
N SER A 169 -22.37 3.21 7.69
CA SER A 169 -22.23 1.75 7.84
C SER A 169 -20.84 1.21 7.48
N ARG A 170 -19.95 2.05 6.94
CA ARG A 170 -18.55 1.76 6.58
C ARG A 170 -17.54 2.27 7.60
N ALA A 171 -17.95 3.12 8.55
CA ALA A 171 -17.09 3.77 9.54
C ALA A 171 -16.70 2.85 10.72
N ASP A 172 -17.34 1.68 10.84
CA ASP A 172 -17.12 0.76 11.97
C ASP A 172 -16.11 -0.35 11.66
N GLU A 173 -15.73 -0.55 10.40
CA GLU A 173 -14.76 -1.58 10.03
C GLU A 173 -13.33 -1.02 10.10
N PRO A 174 -12.47 -1.51 11.01
CA PRO A 174 -11.10 -1.05 11.11
C PRO A 174 -10.30 -1.41 9.85
N VAL A 175 -9.26 -0.64 9.58
CA VAL A 175 -8.50 -0.73 8.33
C VAL A 175 -7.06 -1.17 8.56
N VAL A 176 -6.51 -1.88 7.58
CA VAL A 176 -5.09 -2.20 7.48
C VAL A 176 -4.51 -1.48 6.27
N LEU A 177 -3.56 -0.59 6.50
CA LEU A 177 -2.90 0.15 5.44
C LEU A 177 -1.92 -0.76 4.69
N VAL A 178 -1.84 -0.62 3.38
CA VAL A 178 -0.92 -1.38 2.52
C VAL A 178 -0.06 -0.42 1.71
N ASP A 179 1.26 -0.54 1.82
CA ASP A 179 2.23 0.24 1.05
C ASP A 179 3.24 -0.69 0.36
N ASP A 180 4.01 -0.18 -0.58
CA ASP A 180 5.12 -0.93 -1.16
C ASP A 180 6.38 -0.84 -0.28
N VAL A 181 6.75 0.34 0.22
CA VAL A 181 7.99 0.51 1.00
C VAL A 181 7.81 1.44 2.18
N LEU A 182 8.11 0.92 3.37
CA LEU A 182 8.29 1.73 4.56
C LEU A 182 9.75 2.18 4.71
N THR A 183 10.01 3.47 4.48
CA THR A 183 11.32 4.11 4.69
C THR A 183 11.34 5.05 5.89
N THR A 184 10.89 6.29 5.73
CA THR A 184 10.81 7.30 6.81
C THR A 184 9.50 7.23 7.58
N GLY A 185 8.48 6.60 7.01
CA GLY A 185 7.12 6.59 7.53
C GLY A 185 6.26 7.77 7.08
N ALA A 186 6.82 8.79 6.40
CA ALA A 186 6.07 10.02 6.08
C ALA A 186 4.76 9.78 5.32
N THR A 187 4.77 8.93 4.28
CA THR A 187 3.57 8.59 3.51
C THR A 187 2.57 7.81 4.35
N ALA A 188 3.04 6.82 5.12
CA ALA A 188 2.19 6.05 6.02
C ALA A 188 1.55 6.94 7.08
N SER A 189 2.32 7.81 7.74
CA SER A 189 1.81 8.77 8.73
C SER A 189 0.73 9.67 8.15
N ALA A 190 0.93 10.25 6.96
CA ALA A 190 -0.08 11.08 6.32
C ALA A 190 -1.36 10.28 5.95
N CYS A 191 -1.22 9.01 5.52
CA CYS A 191 -2.37 8.15 5.27
C CYS A 191 -3.12 7.81 6.57
N ILE A 192 -2.40 7.46 7.64
CA ILE A 192 -2.98 7.15 8.95
C ILE A 192 -3.72 8.37 9.51
N GLU A 193 -3.09 9.55 9.46
CA GLU A 193 -3.72 10.81 9.87
C GLU A 193 -5.01 11.07 9.07
N ALA A 194 -5.00 10.86 7.75
CA ALA A 194 -6.18 11.02 6.90
C ALA A 194 -7.29 10.00 7.22
N LEU A 195 -6.95 8.72 7.43
CA LEU A 195 -7.89 7.66 7.82
C LEU A 195 -8.54 7.98 9.17
N HIS A 196 -7.74 8.31 10.19
CA HIS A 196 -8.25 8.72 11.50
C HIS A 196 -9.17 9.94 11.41
N SER A 197 -8.82 10.92 10.58
CA SER A 197 -9.65 12.11 10.36
C SER A 197 -10.98 11.78 9.65
N GLY A 198 -11.01 10.70 8.88
CA GLY A 198 -12.21 10.15 8.25
C GLY A 198 -13.05 9.24 9.16
N GLY A 199 -12.61 9.00 10.40
CA GLY A 199 -13.28 8.15 11.38
C GLY A 199 -12.78 6.69 11.40
N ASP A 200 -11.83 6.32 10.56
CA ASP A 200 -11.29 4.95 10.53
C ASP A 200 -10.39 4.65 11.73
N ARG A 201 -10.43 3.42 12.23
CA ARG A 201 -9.42 2.87 13.14
C ARG A 201 -8.37 2.10 12.33
N VAL A 202 -7.10 2.51 12.38
CA VAL A 202 -6.01 1.78 11.70
C VAL A 202 -5.41 0.71 12.62
N LEU A 203 -5.45 -0.56 12.20
CA LEU A 203 -4.90 -1.69 12.99
C LEU A 203 -3.41 -1.89 12.79
N GLY A 204 -2.89 -1.55 11.61
CA GLY A 204 -1.50 -1.79 11.25
C GLY A 204 -1.17 -1.44 9.82
N LEU A 205 0.08 -1.67 9.46
CA LEU A 205 0.64 -1.42 8.13
C LEU A 205 1.28 -2.69 7.56
N VAL A 206 0.96 -3.02 6.33
CA VAL A 206 1.59 -4.09 5.56
C VAL A 206 2.43 -3.49 4.44
N VAL A 207 3.69 -3.89 4.34
CA VAL A 207 4.59 -3.43 3.27
C VAL A 207 5.30 -4.57 2.55
N LEU A 208 5.63 -4.37 1.27
CA LEU A 208 6.53 -5.30 0.57
C LEU A 208 7.94 -5.25 1.16
N ALA A 209 8.41 -4.05 1.53
CA ALA A 209 9.75 -3.87 2.04
C ALA A 209 9.85 -2.81 3.13
N ARG A 210 10.74 -3.02 4.09
CA ARG A 210 11.01 -2.06 5.17
C ARG A 210 12.50 -1.80 5.34
N SER A 211 12.91 -0.54 5.46
CA SER A 211 14.29 -0.20 5.86
C SER A 211 14.50 -0.45 7.35
N GLY A 212 15.74 -0.80 7.73
CA GLY A 212 16.17 -0.89 9.13
C GLY A 212 15.99 0.42 9.89
#